data_AF-A0A926NBQ2-F1
#
_entry.id   AF-A0A926NBQ2-F1
#
_cell.length_a   1.000
_cell.length_b   1.000
_cell.length_c   1.000
_cell.angle_alpha   90.00
_cell.angle_beta   90.00
_cell.angle_gamma   90.00
#
_symmetry.space_group_name_H-M   'P 1'
#
loop_
_entity.id
_entity.type
_entity.pdbx_description
1 polymer ?
#
loop_
_entity_poly.entity_id
_entity_poly.type
_entity_poly.pdbx_seq_one_letter_code
_entity_poly.pdbx_strand_id
1 'polypeptide(L)'
;MCFTAGIKVQTQDGEKPIEEIKIGDEVLAKDEKTGEQAYKEVEWLYEREVNETYQIHVGGEIIETTDEHPFWVVDVGWVKTIDLRAGDVFETADGKTLTVDQIVKKATVYNFKVKDFHTYYVSDLKVFTHNQFGTLKDSRTINFIQNTIGERFDGGGSLNGLVARMRYDPSYASSVPPISTVKYRDLPNDVRSKLSAQGVGEQTVFSLDNRRLYAARMAKVKVNARWATVEEIAEFAHVRRFSTANGGGLPHVK
;
A
#
# COMPACT_ATOMS: atom_id res chain seq x y z
N MET A 1 1.92 5.50 0.35
CA MET A 1 2.65 5.99 -0.84
C MET A 1 2.93 7.46 -0.60
N CYS A 2 4.17 7.95 -0.73
CA CYS A 2 4.49 9.38 -0.58
C CYS A 2 5.73 9.77 -1.41
N PHE A 3 5.93 11.06 -1.69
CA PHE A 3 7.04 11.68 -2.47
C PHE A 3 7.93 12.57 -1.60
N THR A 4 9.23 12.74 -1.87
CA THR A 4 10.10 13.48 -0.91
C THR A 4 9.78 14.97 -0.82
N ALA A 5 10.22 15.61 0.27
CA ALA A 5 10.25 17.08 0.30
C ALA A 5 11.02 17.60 -0.92
N GLY A 6 10.62 18.76 -1.42
CA GLY A 6 11.18 19.39 -2.60
C GLY A 6 10.57 18.92 -3.93
N ILE A 7 9.77 17.84 -3.94
CA ILE A 7 9.02 17.45 -5.14
C ILE A 7 7.96 18.51 -5.39
N LYS A 8 8.06 19.20 -6.52
CA LYS A 8 7.08 20.22 -6.89
C LYS A 8 5.77 19.60 -7.36
N VAL A 9 4.69 20.30 -7.11
CA VAL A 9 3.33 19.95 -7.50
C VAL A 9 2.78 21.11 -8.32
N GLN A 10 2.17 20.82 -9.46
CA GLN A 10 1.57 21.85 -10.30
C GLN A 10 0.26 22.31 -9.67
N THR A 11 0.27 23.53 -9.14
CA THR A 11 -0.95 24.21 -8.67
C THR A 11 -1.46 25.19 -9.73
N GLN A 12 -2.68 25.68 -9.53
CA GLN A 12 -3.26 26.73 -10.37
C GLN A 12 -2.41 28.01 -10.38
N ASP A 13 -1.73 28.30 -9.27
CA ASP A 13 -0.90 29.49 -9.08
C ASP A 13 0.58 29.27 -9.46
N GLY A 14 0.92 28.09 -10.00
CA GLY A 14 2.27 27.70 -10.35
C GLY A 14 2.77 26.49 -9.56
N GLU A 15 4.06 26.20 -9.63
CA GLU A 15 4.65 25.08 -8.92
C GLU A 15 4.83 25.39 -7.44
N LYS A 16 4.52 24.42 -6.60
CA LYS A 16 4.70 24.50 -5.16
C LYS A 16 5.32 23.19 -4.64
N PRO A 17 6.34 23.23 -3.75
CA PRO A 17 6.86 22.02 -3.11
C PRO A 17 5.76 21.24 -2.40
N ILE A 18 5.83 19.91 -2.42
CA ILE A 18 4.78 19.03 -1.88
C ILE A 18 4.57 19.24 -0.38
N GLU A 19 5.63 19.56 0.36
CA GLU A 19 5.58 19.89 1.78
C GLU A 19 4.89 21.23 2.07
N GLU A 20 4.73 22.09 1.05
CA GLU A 20 4.04 23.38 1.16
C GLU A 20 2.57 23.32 0.71
N ILE A 21 2.13 22.21 0.12
CA ILE A 21 0.74 22.02 -0.33
C ILE A 21 -0.21 21.99 0.86
N LYS A 22 -1.32 22.71 0.74
CA LYS A 22 -2.34 22.83 1.78
C LYS A 22 -3.69 22.30 1.32
N ILE A 23 -4.51 21.88 2.28
CA ILE A 23 -5.94 21.63 2.03
C ILE A 23 -6.54 22.92 1.46
N GLY A 24 -7.25 22.81 0.34
CA GLY A 24 -7.80 23.95 -0.41
C GLY A 24 -6.93 24.42 -1.57
N ASP A 25 -5.66 24.02 -1.69
CA ASP A 25 -4.86 24.31 -2.89
C ASP A 25 -5.43 23.54 -4.08
N GLU A 26 -5.48 24.15 -5.27
CA GLU A 26 -5.91 23.46 -6.49
C GLU A 26 -4.71 22.93 -7.28
N VAL A 27 -4.63 21.61 -7.44
CA VAL A 27 -3.56 20.94 -8.18
C VAL A 27 -4.06 20.42 -9.52
N LEU A 28 -3.21 20.42 -10.53
CA LEU A 28 -3.57 19.83 -11.82
C LEU A 28 -3.78 18.32 -11.63
N ALA A 29 -4.83 17.76 -12.23
CA ALA A 29 -5.15 16.34 -12.24
C ALA A 29 -5.69 15.90 -13.62
N LYS A 30 -5.65 14.60 -13.94
CA LYS A 30 -6.28 13.98 -15.13
C LYS A 30 -7.34 12.98 -14.70
N ASP A 31 -8.43 12.87 -15.43
CA ASP A 31 -9.33 11.73 -15.31
C ASP A 31 -8.75 10.52 -16.06
N GLU A 32 -8.70 9.35 -15.42
CA GLU A 32 -8.10 8.14 -16.00
C GLU A 32 -8.90 7.54 -17.16
N LYS A 33 -10.23 7.74 -17.16
CA LYS A 33 -11.14 7.13 -18.13
C LYS A 33 -11.31 8.01 -19.36
N THR A 34 -11.37 9.32 -19.16
CA THR A 34 -11.62 10.29 -20.22
C THR A 34 -10.34 10.97 -20.71
N GLY A 35 -9.27 10.95 -19.90
CA GLY A 35 -8.03 11.65 -20.18
C GLY A 35 -8.11 13.17 -19.97
N GLU A 36 -9.24 13.69 -19.49
CA GLU A 36 -9.46 15.12 -19.27
C GLU A 36 -8.56 15.68 -18.18
N GLN A 37 -7.89 16.80 -18.43
CA GLN A 37 -7.08 17.51 -17.43
C GLN A 37 -7.87 18.66 -16.79
N ALA A 38 -7.83 18.77 -15.46
CA ALA A 38 -8.45 19.87 -14.72
C ALA A 38 -7.70 20.15 -13.41
N TYR A 39 -7.76 21.40 -12.94
CA TYR A 39 -7.34 21.74 -11.57
C TYR A 39 -8.40 21.27 -10.57
N LYS A 40 -7.94 20.72 -9.44
CA LYS A 40 -8.79 20.14 -8.41
C LYS A 40 -8.26 20.42 -7.02
N GLU A 41 -9.18 20.71 -6.12
CA GLU A 41 -8.91 21.03 -4.72
C GLU A 41 -8.31 19.84 -3.95
N VAL A 42 -7.27 20.10 -3.18
CA VAL A 42 -6.67 19.17 -2.21
C VAL A 42 -7.57 19.07 -0.99
N GLU A 43 -8.11 17.89 -0.70
CA GLU A 43 -9.03 17.65 0.42
C GLU A 43 -8.31 17.26 1.71
N TRP A 44 -7.16 16.61 1.61
CA TRP A 44 -6.49 16.05 2.78
C TRP A 44 -5.00 15.85 2.57
N LEU A 45 -4.19 16.09 3.61
CA LEU A 45 -2.74 15.88 3.60
C LEU A 45 -2.39 14.65 4.46
N TYR A 46 -1.39 13.89 4.04
CA TYR A 46 -0.88 12.74 4.79
C TYR A 46 0.65 12.71 4.76
N GLU A 47 1.25 12.84 5.94
CA GLU A 47 2.70 12.79 6.15
C GLU A 47 3.07 11.47 6.87
N ARG A 48 4.12 10.79 6.40
CA ARG A 48 4.69 9.64 7.11
C ARG A 48 6.19 9.57 6.88
N GLU A 49 6.94 9.27 7.92
CA GLU A 49 8.34 8.91 7.79
C GLU A 49 8.47 7.50 7.17
N VAL A 50 9.37 7.37 6.20
CA VAL A 50 9.73 6.06 5.62
C VAL A 50 11.25 5.93 5.66
N ASN A 51 11.72 4.71 5.90
CA ASN A 51 13.15 4.44 5.99
C ASN A 51 13.81 4.27 4.61
N GLU A 52 13.00 4.11 3.55
CA GLU A 52 13.45 3.73 2.22
C GLU A 52 12.59 4.40 1.13
N THR A 53 13.27 5.03 0.18
CA THR A 53 12.79 5.71 -1.02
C THR A 53 13.66 5.28 -2.21
N TYR A 54 13.28 5.70 -3.40
CA TYR A 54 13.89 5.38 -4.67
C TYR A 54 13.95 6.68 -5.48
N GLN A 55 15.15 7.07 -5.89
CA GLN A 55 15.46 8.10 -6.87
C GLN A 55 15.44 7.47 -8.26
N ILE A 56 14.52 7.90 -9.10
CA ILE A 56 14.41 7.55 -10.51
C ILE A 56 15.05 8.70 -11.28
N HIS A 57 16.15 8.43 -11.96
CA HIS A 57 16.80 9.34 -12.88
C HIS A 57 16.13 9.20 -14.24
N VAL A 58 15.58 10.28 -14.77
CA VAL A 58 14.84 10.27 -16.03
C VAL A 58 14.95 11.63 -16.71
N GLY A 59 15.51 11.66 -17.92
CA GLY A 59 15.57 12.88 -18.73
C GLY A 59 16.36 14.03 -18.09
N GLY A 60 17.35 13.71 -17.25
CA GLY A 60 18.15 14.69 -16.51
C GLY A 60 17.56 15.13 -15.16
N GLU A 61 16.35 14.68 -14.83
CA GLU A 61 15.69 14.95 -13.55
C GLU A 61 15.79 13.75 -12.60
N ILE A 62 15.58 14.01 -11.31
CA ILE A 62 15.53 12.97 -10.27
C ILE A 62 14.17 13.01 -9.59
N ILE A 63 13.40 11.93 -9.74
CA ILE A 63 12.13 11.73 -9.05
C ILE A 63 12.36 10.83 -7.85
N GLU A 64 12.18 11.33 -6.64
CA GLU A 64 12.35 10.52 -5.42
C GLU A 64 11.01 10.12 -4.79
N THR A 65 10.82 8.82 -4.56
CA THR A 65 9.51 8.22 -4.23
C THR A 65 9.64 6.91 -3.43
N THR A 66 8.55 6.31 -2.95
CA THR A 66 8.56 5.02 -2.23
C THR A 66 8.53 3.81 -3.16
N ASP A 67 9.00 2.65 -2.70
CA ASP A 67 8.99 1.35 -3.41
C ASP A 67 7.67 1.02 -4.15
N GLU A 68 6.54 1.25 -3.50
CA GLU A 68 5.22 0.83 -3.99
C GLU A 68 4.56 1.89 -4.89
N HIS A 69 5.18 3.06 -5.12
CA HIS A 69 4.55 4.11 -5.93
C HIS A 69 4.49 3.71 -7.40
N PRO A 70 3.30 3.67 -8.04
CA PRO A 70 3.17 3.30 -9.43
C PRO A 70 3.48 4.47 -10.38
N PHE A 71 4.17 4.17 -11.48
CA PHE A 71 4.42 5.05 -12.62
C PHE A 71 3.75 4.47 -13.86
N TRP A 72 3.21 5.33 -14.72
CA TRP A 72 2.68 4.89 -16.01
C TRP A 72 3.83 4.68 -16.98
N VAL A 73 4.02 3.43 -17.39
CA VAL A 73 4.98 3.04 -18.42
C VAL A 73 4.24 2.86 -19.74
N VAL A 74 4.67 3.58 -20.78
CA VAL A 74 4.09 3.50 -22.12
C VAL A 74 4.08 2.05 -22.60
N ASP A 75 2.96 1.62 -23.19
CA ASP A 75 2.71 0.25 -23.68
C ASP A 75 2.70 -0.87 -22.61
N VAL A 76 2.87 -0.53 -21.33
CA VAL A 76 2.86 -1.50 -20.21
C VAL A 76 1.74 -1.20 -19.20
N GLY A 77 1.52 0.07 -18.87
CA GLY A 77 0.58 0.51 -17.85
C GLY A 77 1.26 0.83 -16.51
N TRP A 78 0.55 0.67 -15.40
CA TRP A 78 1.05 1.03 -14.07
C TRP A 78 2.09 0.03 -13.55
N VAL A 79 3.31 0.51 -13.31
CA VAL A 79 4.44 -0.27 -12.79
C VAL A 79 4.91 0.35 -11.47
N LYS A 80 5.07 -0.45 -10.41
CA LYS A 80 5.57 0.03 -9.12
C LYS A 80 7.03 0.44 -9.22
N THR A 81 7.46 1.35 -8.36
CA THR A 81 8.85 1.83 -8.37
C THR A 81 9.87 0.72 -8.16
N ILE A 82 9.56 -0.28 -7.32
CA ILE A 82 10.42 -1.45 -7.11
C ILE A 82 10.53 -2.36 -8.34
N ASP A 83 9.56 -2.29 -9.25
CA ASP A 83 9.49 -3.09 -10.48
C ASP A 83 10.01 -2.32 -11.71
N LEU A 84 10.21 -1.01 -11.59
CA LEU A 84 10.76 -0.16 -12.65
C LEU A 84 12.20 -0.55 -12.98
N ARG A 85 12.55 -0.39 -14.26
CA ARG A 85 13.87 -0.68 -14.80
C ARG A 85 14.38 0.48 -15.66
N ALA A 86 15.69 0.60 -15.72
CA ALA A 86 16.31 1.46 -16.72
C ALA A 86 15.86 1.02 -18.13
N GLY A 87 15.44 1.96 -18.95
CA GLY A 87 14.81 1.73 -20.25
C GLY A 87 13.29 1.84 -20.26
N ASP A 88 12.61 1.83 -19.11
CA ASP A 88 11.17 2.10 -19.05
C ASP A 88 10.86 3.52 -19.55
N VAL A 89 9.71 3.69 -20.20
CA VAL A 89 9.34 4.96 -20.87
C VAL A 89 8.14 5.58 -20.18
N PHE A 90 8.29 6.80 -19.69
CA PHE A 90 7.21 7.59 -19.08
C PHE A 90 6.61 8.58 -20.07
N GLU A 91 5.34 8.94 -19.87
CA GLU A 91 4.62 9.98 -20.61
C GLU A 91 4.53 11.28 -19.77
N THR A 92 4.83 12.43 -20.39
CA THR A 92 4.70 13.77 -19.79
C THR A 92 3.35 14.41 -20.15
N ALA A 93 2.87 15.44 -19.41
CA ALA A 93 1.58 16.05 -19.74
C ALA A 93 1.53 16.75 -21.11
N ASP A 94 2.67 17.15 -21.67
CA ASP A 94 2.74 17.69 -23.02
C ASP A 94 2.77 16.59 -24.10
N GLY A 95 2.59 15.32 -23.70
CA GLY A 95 2.49 14.16 -24.59
C GLY A 95 3.83 13.65 -25.12
N LYS A 96 4.95 14.05 -24.51
CA LYS A 96 6.28 13.54 -24.85
C LYS A 96 6.60 12.30 -24.03
N THR A 97 7.67 11.62 -24.41
CA THR A 97 8.19 10.45 -23.72
C THR A 97 9.58 10.68 -23.15
N LEU A 98 9.84 10.12 -21.97
CA LEU A 98 11.13 10.16 -21.29
C LEU A 98 11.55 8.75 -20.88
N THR A 99 12.83 8.41 -21.04
CA THR A 99 13.36 7.09 -20.69
C THR A 99 14.02 7.12 -19.33
N VAL A 100 13.74 6.11 -18.51
CA VAL A 100 14.38 5.94 -17.19
C VAL A 100 15.83 5.54 -17.40
N ASP A 101 16.74 6.35 -16.85
CA ASP A 101 18.18 6.16 -16.94
C ASP A 101 18.69 5.24 -15.83
N GLN A 102 18.22 5.44 -14.59
CA GLN A 102 18.74 4.75 -13.41
C GLN A 102 17.73 4.81 -12.24
N ILE A 103 17.75 3.79 -11.37
CA ILE A 103 16.99 3.78 -10.09
C ILE A 103 17.96 3.58 -8.91
N VAL A 104 17.88 4.42 -7.86
CA VAL A 104 18.77 4.41 -6.66
C VAL A 104 17.94 4.50 -5.38
N LYS A 105 18.27 3.82 -4.28
CA LYS A 105 17.47 3.80 -3.04
C LYS A 105 17.93 4.84 -1.97
N LYS A 106 17.05 5.66 -1.37
CA LYS A 106 17.33 6.73 -0.32
C LYS A 106 16.23 6.86 0.79
N ALA A 107 16.00 7.98 1.51
CA ALA A 107 14.93 8.16 2.54
C ALA A 107 14.54 9.66 2.75
N THR A 108 13.31 10.18 2.52
CA THR A 108 12.13 10.46 3.42
C THR A 108 11.02 11.30 2.68
N VAL A 109 9.68 11.12 2.88
CA VAL A 109 8.57 11.58 1.96
C VAL A 109 7.19 12.11 2.54
N TYR A 110 6.37 12.84 1.74
CA TYR A 110 5.07 13.56 1.93
C TYR A 110 3.97 13.19 0.87
N ASN A 111 2.66 13.24 1.19
CA ASN A 111 1.53 12.93 0.26
C ASN A 111 0.24 13.73 0.57
N PHE A 112 -0.74 13.74 -0.34
CA PHE A 112 -2.09 14.33 -0.16
C PHE A 112 -3.16 13.68 -1.07
N LYS A 113 -4.43 14.01 -0.86
CA LYS A 113 -5.61 13.54 -1.61
C LYS A 113 -6.34 14.72 -2.24
N VAL A 114 -6.82 14.53 -3.47
CA VAL A 114 -7.55 15.51 -4.28
C VAL A 114 -9.03 15.12 -4.39
N LYS A 115 -9.92 16.10 -4.55
CA LYS A 115 -11.37 15.92 -4.64
C LYS A 115 -11.80 15.28 -5.97
N ASP A 116 -12.75 14.36 -5.90
CA ASP A 116 -13.41 13.65 -7.02
C ASP A 116 -12.51 12.78 -7.92
N PHE A 117 -11.19 12.95 -7.88
CA PHE A 117 -10.22 12.13 -8.58
C PHE A 117 -9.23 11.47 -7.63
N HIS A 118 -8.67 10.34 -8.05
CA HIS A 118 -7.64 9.66 -7.28
C HIS A 118 -6.24 10.03 -7.73
N THR A 119 -6.11 11.05 -8.59
CA THR A 119 -4.92 11.26 -9.39
C THR A 119 -4.49 12.73 -9.46
N TYR A 120 -3.19 13.03 -9.60
CA TYR A 120 -2.66 14.41 -9.67
C TYR A 120 -1.30 14.49 -10.39
N TYR A 121 -0.92 15.70 -10.80
CA TYR A 121 0.35 15.99 -11.50
C TYR A 121 1.45 16.51 -10.57
N VAL A 122 2.65 15.96 -10.72
CA VAL A 122 3.87 16.39 -10.00
C VAL A 122 4.97 16.81 -10.98
N SER A 123 5.95 17.57 -10.49
CA SER A 123 7.11 18.19 -11.17
C SER A 123 6.81 19.26 -12.23
N ASP A 124 7.85 19.98 -12.66
CA ASP A 124 7.82 21.00 -13.73
C ASP A 124 7.40 20.43 -15.09
N LEU A 125 7.41 19.10 -15.22
CA LEU A 125 7.06 18.34 -16.41
C LEU A 125 5.62 17.83 -16.41
N LYS A 126 4.86 18.08 -15.32
CA LYS A 126 3.44 17.71 -15.16
C LYS A 126 3.21 16.21 -15.46
N VAL A 127 3.59 15.31 -14.55
CA VAL A 127 3.42 13.84 -14.72
C VAL A 127 2.29 13.26 -13.85
N PHE A 128 1.44 12.38 -14.40
CA PHE A 128 0.16 11.88 -13.85
C PHE A 128 0.29 10.68 -12.87
N THR A 129 -0.39 10.69 -11.70
CA THR A 129 -0.21 9.71 -10.58
C THR A 129 -1.53 9.30 -9.88
N HIS A 130 -1.62 8.24 -9.02
CA HIS A 130 -2.86 7.73 -8.33
C HIS A 130 -2.72 7.48 -6.78
N ASN A 131 -3.82 7.51 -5.98
CA ASN A 131 -3.85 7.46 -4.50
C ASN A 131 -4.67 6.27 -3.87
N GLN A 132 -4.14 5.56 -2.83
CA GLN A 132 -4.86 4.52 -2.05
C GLN A 132 -4.31 4.32 -0.61
N PHE A 133 -5.20 4.15 0.39
CA PHE A 133 -4.88 4.14 1.85
C PHE A 133 -5.03 2.77 2.57
N GLY A 134 -4.25 2.54 3.63
CA GLY A 134 -4.45 1.49 4.65
C GLY A 134 -4.67 2.08 6.06
N THR A 135 -5.33 1.35 6.98
CA THR A 135 -5.69 1.82 8.33
C THR A 135 -4.98 1.01 9.42
N LEU A 136 -4.44 1.68 10.45
CA LEU A 136 -3.90 1.01 11.64
C LEU A 136 -5.02 0.32 12.45
N LYS A 137 -4.91 -1.00 12.64
CA LYS A 137 -5.81 -1.80 13.47
C LYS A 137 -5.06 -2.42 14.65
N ASP A 138 -5.77 -2.60 15.77
CA ASP A 138 -5.26 -3.40 16.89
C ASP A 138 -5.16 -4.86 16.46
N SER A 139 -3.97 -5.45 16.56
CA SER A 139 -3.75 -6.84 16.16
C SER A 139 -4.64 -7.81 16.93
N ARG A 140 -5.13 -7.47 18.14
CA ARG A 140 -6.02 -8.29 18.98
C ARG A 140 -7.47 -8.39 18.47
N THR A 141 -7.89 -7.50 17.58
CA THR A 141 -9.27 -7.50 17.04
C THR A 141 -9.42 -8.27 15.74
N ILE A 142 -8.33 -8.89 15.25
CA ILE A 142 -8.29 -9.64 13.99
C ILE A 142 -8.10 -11.13 14.29
N ASN A 143 -8.92 -11.98 13.69
CA ASN A 143 -8.89 -13.43 13.87
C ASN A 143 -8.02 -14.09 12.81
N PHE A 144 -7.47 -15.25 13.15
CA PHE A 144 -6.67 -16.05 12.22
C PHE A 144 -7.54 -16.99 11.40
N ILE A 145 -7.12 -17.29 10.18
CA ILE A 145 -7.86 -18.23 9.31
C ILE A 145 -7.36 -19.67 9.41
N GLN A 146 -6.26 -19.92 10.13
CA GLN A 146 -5.62 -21.23 10.30
C GLN A 146 -5.24 -21.47 11.77
N ASN A 147 -5.27 -22.73 12.23
CA ASN A 147 -4.74 -23.13 13.56
C ASN A 147 -3.24 -23.39 13.57
N THR A 148 -2.58 -23.32 12.41
CA THR A 148 -1.17 -23.63 12.27
C THR A 148 -0.51 -22.66 11.31
N ILE A 149 0.67 -22.19 11.67
CA ILE A 149 1.54 -21.37 10.83
C ILE A 149 2.95 -21.96 10.82
N GLY A 150 3.63 -21.90 9.67
CA GLY A 150 5.03 -22.32 9.58
C GLY A 150 5.98 -21.29 10.18
N GLU A 151 7.07 -21.76 10.79
CA GLU A 151 8.10 -20.94 11.41
C GLU A 151 8.99 -20.21 10.40
N ARG A 152 9.21 -20.79 9.20
CA ARG A 152 10.11 -20.24 8.18
C ARG A 152 9.37 -19.60 7.01
N PHE A 153 9.99 -18.59 6.42
CA PHE A 153 9.52 -17.94 5.20
C PHE A 153 10.27 -18.49 3.98
N ASP A 154 9.60 -18.55 2.83
CA ASP A 154 10.13 -19.16 1.61
C ASP A 154 11.33 -18.38 1.03
N GLY A 155 11.44 -17.09 1.32
CA GLY A 155 12.56 -16.21 0.94
C GLY A 155 13.70 -16.10 1.96
N GLY A 156 13.71 -16.95 3.00
CA GLY A 156 14.64 -16.85 4.12
C GLY A 156 14.13 -16.01 5.28
N GLY A 157 14.72 -16.21 6.47
CA GLY A 157 14.25 -15.61 7.73
C GLY A 157 13.25 -16.49 8.50
N SER A 158 12.91 -16.07 9.71
CA SER A 158 12.01 -16.81 10.61
C SER A 158 10.94 -15.91 11.22
N LEU A 159 9.81 -16.52 11.55
CA LEU A 159 8.71 -15.89 12.26
C LEU A 159 9.19 -15.28 13.59
N ASN A 160 10.08 -15.97 14.29
CA ASN A 160 10.73 -15.46 15.49
C ASN A 160 11.59 -14.21 15.22
N GLY A 161 12.32 -14.18 14.10
CA GLY A 161 13.05 -12.99 13.65
C GLY A 161 12.12 -11.80 13.35
N LEU A 162 10.97 -12.07 12.73
CA LEU A 162 9.95 -11.05 12.48
C LEU A 162 9.33 -10.51 13.79
N VAL A 163 9.00 -11.40 14.74
CA VAL A 163 8.51 -11.03 16.07
C VAL A 163 9.53 -10.16 16.80
N ALA A 164 10.79 -10.57 16.81
CA ALA A 164 11.87 -9.84 17.46
C ALA A 164 12.02 -8.46 16.83
N ARG A 165 12.06 -8.37 15.49
CA ARG A 165 12.22 -7.09 14.80
C ARG A 165 11.06 -6.15 15.08
N MET A 166 9.81 -6.60 15.01
CA MET A 166 8.64 -5.77 15.37
C MET A 166 8.61 -5.36 16.85
N ARG A 167 9.16 -6.19 17.75
CA ARG A 167 9.18 -5.88 19.19
C ARG A 167 10.25 -4.84 19.54
N TYR A 168 11.44 -4.96 18.96
CA TYR A 168 12.56 -4.07 19.25
C TYR A 168 12.58 -2.82 18.37
N ASP A 169 11.92 -2.87 17.22
CA ASP A 169 11.65 -1.72 16.36
C ASP A 169 10.14 -1.67 16.05
N PRO A 170 9.32 -1.05 16.93
CA PRO A 170 7.89 -0.92 16.70
C PRO A 170 7.53 -0.15 15.41
N SER A 171 8.43 0.69 14.89
CA SER A 171 8.23 1.41 13.63
C SER A 171 8.26 0.46 12.43
N TYR A 172 9.01 -0.65 12.52
CA TYR A 172 9.03 -1.71 11.53
C TYR A 172 7.66 -2.36 11.31
N ALA A 173 6.77 -2.36 12.32
CA ALA A 173 5.41 -2.89 12.16
C ALA A 173 4.59 -2.07 11.14
N SER A 174 4.92 -0.79 10.98
CA SER A 174 4.29 0.12 10.01
C SER A 174 4.89 0.02 8.60
N SER A 175 6.12 -0.50 8.48
CA SER A 175 6.78 -0.73 7.18
C SER A 175 6.46 -2.10 6.57
N VAL A 176 5.97 -3.05 7.39
CA VAL A 176 5.50 -4.35 6.91
C VAL A 176 4.24 -4.16 6.04
N PRO A 177 4.12 -4.84 4.88
CA PRO A 177 2.95 -4.75 4.02
C PRO A 177 1.65 -4.94 4.81
N PRO A 178 0.62 -4.11 4.54
CA PRO A 178 -0.61 -4.13 5.32
C PRO A 178 -1.23 -5.52 5.29
N ILE A 179 -1.74 -5.93 6.44
CA ILE A 179 -2.45 -7.18 6.58
C ILE A 179 -3.76 -7.06 5.81
N SER A 180 -3.95 -7.97 4.85
CA SER A 180 -5.19 -8.11 4.12
C SER A 180 -6.23 -8.71 5.06
N THR A 181 -7.30 -7.96 5.29
CA THR A 181 -8.38 -8.33 6.21
C THR A 181 -9.70 -8.50 5.47
N VAL A 182 -10.52 -9.42 5.95
CA VAL A 182 -11.84 -9.72 5.38
C VAL A 182 -12.86 -9.82 6.50
N LYS A 183 -14.07 -9.27 6.29
CA LYS A 183 -15.16 -9.44 7.26
C LYS A 183 -15.78 -10.81 7.04
N TYR A 184 -16.23 -11.44 8.12
CA TYR A 184 -16.98 -12.71 8.05
C TYR A 184 -18.08 -12.67 6.99
N ARG A 185 -18.86 -11.59 6.94
CA ARG A 185 -19.99 -11.44 6.00
C ARG A 185 -19.57 -11.44 4.52
N ASP A 186 -18.32 -11.07 4.22
CA ASP A 186 -17.79 -10.99 2.87
C ASP A 186 -17.15 -12.33 2.43
N LEU A 187 -17.14 -13.35 3.31
CA LEU A 187 -16.64 -14.68 2.99
C LEU A 187 -17.67 -15.52 2.21
N PRO A 188 -17.20 -16.51 1.42
CA PRO A 188 -18.07 -17.47 0.76
C PRO A 188 -18.97 -18.26 1.73
N ASN A 189 -20.13 -18.66 1.22
CA ASN A 189 -21.19 -19.29 2.04
C ASN A 189 -20.72 -20.54 2.79
N ASP A 190 -19.97 -21.41 2.13
CA ASP A 190 -19.42 -22.64 2.71
C ASP A 190 -18.48 -22.34 3.89
N VAL A 191 -17.62 -21.32 3.75
CA VAL A 191 -16.73 -20.86 4.82
C VAL A 191 -17.53 -20.25 5.97
N ARG A 192 -18.54 -19.41 5.67
CA ARG A 192 -19.42 -18.80 6.69
C ARG A 192 -20.17 -19.86 7.48
N SER A 193 -20.77 -20.86 6.81
CA SER A 193 -21.47 -21.97 7.48
C SER A 193 -20.53 -22.73 8.42
N LYS A 194 -19.30 -23.02 7.99
CA LYS A 194 -18.29 -23.67 8.84
C LYS A 194 -17.92 -22.82 10.07
N LEU A 195 -17.69 -21.53 9.89
CA LEU A 195 -17.30 -20.62 10.97
C LEU A 195 -18.46 -20.35 11.95
N SER A 196 -19.70 -20.24 11.44
CA SER A 196 -20.90 -20.12 12.27
C SER A 196 -21.07 -21.33 13.20
N ALA A 197 -20.83 -22.55 12.69
CA ALA A 197 -20.82 -23.77 13.51
C ALA A 197 -19.73 -23.77 14.61
N GLN A 198 -18.70 -22.93 14.48
CA GLN A 198 -17.66 -22.71 15.50
C GLN A 198 -18.00 -21.54 16.45
N GLY A 199 -19.19 -20.94 16.35
CA GLY A 199 -19.61 -19.82 17.20
C GLY A 199 -19.03 -18.46 16.80
N VAL A 200 -18.54 -18.30 15.57
CA VAL A 200 -18.01 -17.03 15.08
C VAL A 200 -19.14 -16.04 14.81
N GLY A 201 -19.06 -14.85 15.40
CA GLY A 201 -20.04 -13.77 15.18
C GLY A 201 -19.83 -13.04 13.84
N GLU A 202 -20.90 -12.45 13.31
CA GLU A 202 -20.92 -11.86 11.96
C GLU A 202 -20.04 -10.62 11.77
N GLN A 203 -19.69 -9.93 12.86
CA GLN A 203 -18.81 -8.75 12.85
C GLN A 203 -17.32 -9.13 12.90
N THR A 204 -17.00 -10.43 12.96
CA THR A 204 -15.62 -10.91 13.07
C THR A 204 -14.81 -10.54 11.83
N VAL A 205 -13.59 -10.05 12.04
CA VAL A 205 -12.64 -9.75 10.98
C VAL A 205 -11.53 -10.79 10.99
N PHE A 206 -11.20 -11.33 9.84
CA PHE A 206 -10.15 -12.32 9.66
C PHE A 206 -8.96 -11.74 8.91
N SER A 207 -7.77 -12.28 9.18
CA SER A 207 -6.53 -11.98 8.45
C SER A 207 -6.25 -13.05 7.39
N LEU A 208 -5.96 -12.61 6.18
CA LEU A 208 -5.42 -13.48 5.13
C LEU A 208 -3.89 -13.68 5.26
N ASP A 209 -3.25 -12.93 6.17
CA ASP A 209 -1.79 -12.90 6.40
C ASP A 209 -1.42 -13.35 7.83
N ASN A 210 -1.79 -14.58 8.20
CA ASN A 210 -1.68 -15.10 9.58
C ASN A 210 -0.28 -14.95 10.20
N ARG A 211 0.81 -15.16 9.45
CA ARG A 211 2.18 -15.04 9.98
C ARG A 211 2.50 -13.60 10.41
N ARG A 212 2.08 -12.60 9.61
CA ARG A 212 2.29 -11.17 9.93
C ARG A 212 1.41 -10.75 11.11
N LEU A 213 0.15 -11.20 11.14
CA LEU A 213 -0.73 -10.95 12.28
C LEU A 213 -0.18 -11.57 13.57
N TYR A 214 0.33 -12.80 13.50
CA TYR A 214 0.91 -13.50 14.63
C TYR A 214 2.13 -12.74 15.17
N ALA A 215 3.04 -12.34 14.28
CA ALA A 215 4.23 -11.61 14.66
C ALA A 215 3.89 -10.31 15.39
N ALA A 216 2.96 -9.53 14.86
CA ALA A 216 2.52 -8.28 15.47
C ALA A 216 1.81 -8.51 16.82
N ARG A 217 0.98 -9.55 16.93
CA ARG A 217 0.30 -9.92 18.17
C ARG A 217 1.29 -10.35 19.26
N MET A 218 2.34 -11.09 18.91
CA MET A 218 3.41 -11.48 19.84
C MET A 218 4.34 -10.30 20.19
N ALA A 219 4.58 -9.39 19.25
CA ALA A 219 5.33 -8.16 19.47
C ALA A 219 4.54 -7.10 20.25
N LYS A 220 3.21 -7.28 20.39
CA LYS A 220 2.27 -6.35 21.03
C LYS A 220 2.20 -4.98 20.33
N VAL A 221 2.28 -4.99 19.01
CA VAL A 221 2.22 -3.79 18.16
C VAL A 221 0.91 -3.74 17.37
N LYS A 222 0.53 -2.53 16.93
CA LYS A 222 -0.55 -2.31 15.97
C LYS A 222 -0.09 -2.78 14.58
N VAL A 223 -1.05 -3.07 13.71
CA VAL A 223 -0.79 -3.49 12.34
C VAL A 223 -1.42 -2.54 11.36
N ASN A 224 -0.72 -2.24 10.28
CA ASN A 224 -1.38 -1.66 9.13
C ASN A 224 -2.27 -2.73 8.50
N ALA A 225 -3.51 -2.38 8.17
CA ALA A 225 -4.47 -3.31 7.61
C ALA A 225 -5.24 -2.64 6.48
N ARG A 226 -5.55 -3.42 5.45
CA ARG A 226 -6.45 -3.04 4.37
C ARG A 226 -7.56 -4.07 4.24
N TRP A 227 -8.66 -3.69 3.59
CA TRP A 227 -9.65 -4.67 3.18
C TRP A 227 -9.11 -5.44 1.98
N ALA A 228 -9.30 -6.76 1.99
CA ALA A 228 -8.97 -7.61 0.85
C ALA A 228 -9.94 -7.31 -0.32
N THR A 229 -9.45 -7.45 -1.55
CA THR A 229 -10.30 -7.35 -2.74
C THR A 229 -11.15 -8.61 -2.91
N VAL A 230 -12.15 -8.55 -3.79
CA VAL A 230 -13.02 -9.70 -4.08
C VAL A 230 -12.21 -10.85 -4.66
N GLU A 231 -11.22 -10.55 -5.50
CA GLU A 231 -10.32 -11.52 -6.13
C GLU A 231 -9.44 -12.22 -5.09
N GLU A 232 -8.85 -11.46 -4.14
CA GLU A 232 -8.05 -12.03 -3.05
C GLU A 232 -8.87 -12.95 -2.15
N ILE A 233 -10.11 -12.56 -1.84
CA ILE A 233 -11.04 -13.39 -1.03
C ILE A 233 -11.37 -14.68 -1.79
N ALA A 234 -11.69 -14.58 -3.09
CA ALA A 234 -12.01 -15.72 -3.92
C ALA A 234 -10.83 -16.69 -4.03
N GLU A 235 -9.62 -16.18 -4.31
CA GLU A 235 -8.41 -16.99 -4.38
C GLU A 235 -8.19 -17.76 -3.07
N PHE A 236 -8.21 -17.06 -1.93
CA PHE A 236 -7.99 -17.67 -0.61
C PHE A 236 -9.03 -18.72 -0.24
N ALA A 237 -10.29 -18.52 -0.63
CA ALA A 237 -11.35 -19.50 -0.41
C ALA A 237 -11.16 -20.74 -1.29
N HIS A 238 -10.79 -20.57 -2.57
CA HIS A 238 -10.54 -21.68 -3.49
C HIS A 238 -9.40 -22.58 -3.03
N VAL A 239 -8.32 -22.02 -2.48
CA VAL A 239 -7.20 -22.81 -1.93
C VAL A 239 -7.48 -23.41 -0.54
N ARG A 240 -8.74 -23.37 -0.05
CA ARG A 240 -9.16 -23.92 1.26
C ARG A 240 -8.29 -23.44 2.43
N ARG A 241 -7.76 -22.22 2.36
CA ARG A 241 -6.87 -21.68 3.41
C ARG A 241 -7.60 -21.34 4.71
N PHE A 242 -8.94 -21.28 4.69
CA PHE A 242 -9.79 -21.19 5.89
C PHE A 242 -9.91 -22.55 6.61
N SER A 243 -8.80 -22.96 7.23
CA SER A 243 -8.70 -24.24 7.94
C SER A 243 -8.92 -24.14 9.45
N THR A 244 -9.20 -22.95 9.98
CA THR A 244 -9.45 -22.78 11.42
C THR A 244 -10.59 -23.68 11.93
N ALA A 245 -10.38 -24.25 13.11
CA ALA A 245 -11.28 -25.15 13.85
C ALA A 245 -11.64 -24.59 15.25
N ASN A 246 -11.13 -23.41 15.60
CA ASN A 246 -11.37 -22.76 16.90
C ASN A 246 -11.88 -21.31 16.74
N GLY A 247 -12.54 -20.99 15.63
CA GLY A 247 -13.05 -19.64 15.37
C GLY A 247 -11.98 -18.58 15.10
N GLY A 248 -10.73 -18.99 14.86
CA GLY A 248 -9.63 -18.10 14.52
C GLY A 248 -8.84 -17.56 15.72
N GLY A 249 -8.75 -18.37 16.77
CA GLY A 249 -7.84 -18.15 17.89
C GLY A 249 -6.37 -18.26 17.50
N LEU A 250 -5.47 -18.03 18.48
CA LEU A 250 -4.02 -18.04 18.26
C LEU A 250 -3.55 -19.38 17.65
N PRO A 251 -2.79 -19.37 16.53
CA PRO A 251 -2.29 -20.58 15.90
C PRO A 251 -1.08 -21.15 16.62
N HIS A 252 -0.85 -22.46 16.43
CA HIS A 252 0.39 -23.13 16.77
C HIS A 252 1.46 -22.88 15.69
N VAL A 253 2.69 -22.61 16.11
CA VAL A 253 3.85 -22.50 15.22
C VAL A 253 4.43 -23.90 15.01
N LYS A 254 4.64 -24.29 13.75
CA LYS A 254 5.29 -25.56 13.36
C LYS A 254 6.60 -25.32 12.63
#